data_AF-A0AAW1C7B8-F1
#
_entry.id   AF-A0AAW1C7B8-F1
#
_cell.length_a   1.000
_cell.length_b   1.000
_cell.length_c   1.000
_cell.angle_alpha   90.00
_cell.angle_beta   90.00
_cell.angle_gamma   90.00
#
_symmetry.space_group_name_H-M   'P 1'
#
loop_
_entity.id
_entity.type
_entity.pdbx_description
1 polymer ?
#
loop_
_entity_poly.entity_id
_entity_poly.type
_entity_poly.pdbx_seq_one_letter_code
_entity_poly.pdbx_strand_id
1 'polypeptide(L)'
;MQMKLSQDSSQIKLLKELLDLLKDMVVMMLSLLEGNIVNGTIGKQMVDTLVESSSNVEMILKFFDMFLKLKDLTSSEAFKEYDSEGKGIISKKEFQKAMEGQWDRLVINTPSFPNNYWDKFVKRKLVLTVGLLAVVVYLYTVVAFNFFRKFYNKSEDEDEPDMKCDDMMTCYLFHMYVGVRAGGGIGDEIEDPAGDPYEIYRIVFDITFFFFVIVILLAIIQGLIIDAFGELRDQQEQVKEDMEVRS
;
A
#
# COMPACT_ATOMS: atom_id res chain seq x y z
N MET A 1 12.90 24.15 -6.85
CA MET A 1 14.09 24.81 -7.48
C MET A 1 15.35 23.98 -7.28
N GLN A 2 15.67 23.57 -6.04
CA GLN A 2 16.78 22.66 -5.70
C GLN A 2 16.83 21.36 -6.55
N MET A 3 15.69 20.68 -6.73
CA MET A 3 15.63 19.47 -7.56
C MET A 3 16.01 19.71 -9.02
N LYS A 4 15.62 20.85 -9.61
CA LYS A 4 15.97 21.21 -11.01
C LYS A 4 17.46 21.56 -11.14
N LEU A 5 18.02 22.27 -10.15
CA LEU A 5 19.44 22.65 -10.11
C LEU A 5 20.37 21.43 -9.93
N SER A 6 19.89 20.38 -9.24
CA SER A 6 20.67 19.15 -9.02
C SER A 6 20.79 18.23 -10.25
N GLN A 7 19.92 18.40 -11.25
CA GLN A 7 19.91 17.58 -12.46
C GLN A 7 20.90 18.06 -13.52
N ASP A 8 21.35 19.31 -13.42
CA ASP A 8 22.27 19.93 -14.36
C ASP A 8 23.62 20.19 -13.70
N SER A 9 24.65 19.46 -14.15
CA SER A 9 26.03 19.61 -13.65
C SER A 9 26.57 21.04 -13.80
N SER A 10 26.04 21.82 -14.75
CA SER A 10 26.44 23.22 -14.96
C SER A 10 25.90 24.18 -13.90
N GLN A 11 24.88 23.77 -13.13
CA GLN A 11 24.18 24.61 -12.14
C GLN A 11 24.58 24.31 -10.69
N ILE A 12 25.57 23.45 -10.46
CA ILE A 12 26.08 23.09 -9.12
C ILE A 12 26.56 24.33 -8.35
N LYS A 13 27.10 25.35 -9.04
CA LYS A 13 27.52 26.60 -8.40
C LYS A 13 26.33 27.36 -7.79
N LEU A 14 25.22 27.48 -8.53
CA LEU A 14 23.99 28.06 -8.01
C LEU A 14 23.37 27.22 -6.90
N LEU A 15 23.46 25.89 -6.98
CA LEU A 15 23.01 25.01 -5.91
C LEU A 15 23.79 25.27 -4.61
N LYS A 16 25.11 25.44 -4.68
CA LYS A 16 25.94 25.78 -3.51
C LYS A 16 25.55 27.13 -2.90
N GLU A 17 25.40 28.17 -3.72
CA GLU A 17 24.96 29.49 -3.25
C GLU A 17 23.57 29.43 -2.58
N LEU A 18 22.63 28.64 -3.12
CA LEU A 18 21.32 28.43 -2.53
C LEU A 18 21.38 27.66 -1.20
N LEU A 19 22.29 26.70 -1.07
CA LEU A 19 22.52 25.96 0.18
C LEU A 19 23.15 26.84 1.27
N ASP A 20 24.09 27.71 0.89
CA ASP A 20 24.68 28.68 1.82
C ASP A 20 23.62 29.68 2.31
N LEU A 21 22.76 30.17 1.42
CA LEU A 21 21.59 30.99 1.77
C LEU A 21 20.62 30.29 2.73
N LEU A 22 20.34 29.00 2.51
CA LEU A 22 19.50 28.22 3.43
C LEU A 22 20.15 28.05 4.80
N LYS A 23 21.47 27.81 4.85
CA LYS A 23 22.22 27.70 6.10
C LYS A 23 22.13 28.99 6.90
N ASP A 24 22.34 30.13 6.25
CA ASP A 24 22.29 31.45 6.92
C ASP A 24 20.88 31.75 7.46
N MET A 25 19.83 31.35 6.72
CA MET A 25 18.44 31.49 7.16
C MET A 25 18.13 30.62 8.40
N VAL A 26 18.62 29.38 8.43
CA VAL A 26 18.42 28.49 9.58
C VAL A 26 19.17 29.00 10.81
N VAL A 27 20.42 29.46 10.65
CA VAL A 27 21.20 30.04 11.75
C VAL A 27 20.50 31.27 12.32
N MET A 28 19.97 32.15 11.46
CA MET A 28 19.20 33.31 11.89
C MET A 28 17.94 32.91 12.68
N MET A 29 17.20 31.90 12.23
CA MET A 29 16.04 31.39 12.97
C MET A 29 16.44 30.80 14.33
N LEU A 30 17.56 30.06 14.40
CA LEU A 30 18.05 29.50 15.66
C LEU A 30 18.45 30.60 16.66
N SER A 31 19.09 31.68 16.20
CA SER A 31 19.44 32.82 17.06
C SER A 31 18.21 33.58 17.60
N LEU A 32 17.08 33.57 16.88
CA LEU A 32 15.80 34.12 17.38
C LEU A 32 15.12 33.21 18.41
N LEU A 33 15.53 31.93 18.46
CA LEU A 33 15.04 30.94 19.41
C LEU A 33 15.91 30.85 20.67
N GLU A 34 17.18 31.23 20.58
CA GLU A 34 18.08 31.36 21.71
C GLU A 34 17.55 32.43 22.69
N GLY A 35 17.07 32.00 23.85
CA GLY A 35 16.52 32.86 24.89
C GLY A 35 14.99 32.80 25.04
N ASN A 36 14.29 31.98 24.25
CA ASN A 36 12.85 31.80 24.39
C ASN A 36 12.49 30.85 25.55
N ILE A 37 11.40 31.19 26.24
CA ILE A 37 10.84 30.38 27.33
C ILE A 37 10.16 29.13 26.73
N VAL A 38 10.35 27.97 27.36
CA VAL A 38 9.66 26.72 27.00
C VAL A 38 8.14 26.95 27.05
N ASN A 39 7.43 26.60 25.98
CA ASN A 39 6.00 26.90 25.74
C ASN A 39 5.64 28.40 25.50
N GLY A 40 6.62 29.22 25.11
CA GLY A 40 6.38 30.61 24.71
C GLY A 40 5.62 30.75 23.38
N THR A 41 4.97 31.90 23.18
CA THR A 41 4.20 32.23 21.97
C THR A 41 5.04 32.20 20.69
N ILE A 42 6.33 32.56 20.76
CA ILE A 42 7.26 32.56 19.63
C ILE A 42 7.53 31.13 19.13
N GLY A 43 7.77 30.18 20.03
CA GLY A 43 7.96 28.78 19.68
C GLY A 43 6.70 28.17 19.04
N LYS A 44 5.52 28.51 19.58
CA LYS A 44 4.24 28.07 19.00
C LYS A 44 4.03 28.61 17.58
N GLN A 45 4.28 29.89 17.35
CA GLN A 45 4.16 30.50 16.02
C GLN A 45 5.12 29.86 14.99
N MET A 46 6.33 29.50 15.41
CA MET A 46 7.28 28.81 14.54
C MET A 46 6.81 27.40 14.18
N VAL A 47 6.26 26.65 15.15
CA VAL A 47 5.68 25.32 14.90
C VAL A 47 4.50 25.42 13.93
N ASP A 48 3.60 26.38 14.13
CA ASP A 48 2.45 26.58 13.23
C ASP A 48 2.91 26.91 11.79
N THR A 49 3.93 27.77 11.66
CA THR A 49 4.54 28.10 10.35
C THR A 49 5.20 26.88 9.68
N LEU A 50 5.85 26.00 10.46
CA LEU A 50 6.44 24.75 9.96
C LEU A 50 5.36 23.76 9.53
N VAL A 51 4.23 23.68 10.24
CA VAL A 51 3.09 22.83 9.89
C VAL A 51 2.47 23.29 8.57
N GLU A 52 2.28 24.61 8.39
CA GLU A 52 1.78 25.20 7.15
C GLU A 52 2.71 24.92 5.96
N SER A 53 4.02 24.84 6.19
CA SER A 53 5.05 24.57 5.17
C SER A 53 5.52 23.12 5.12
N SER A 54 4.84 22.19 5.80
CA SER A 54 5.29 20.80 6.02
C SER A 54 5.66 20.05 4.74
N SER A 55 4.86 20.16 3.68
CA SER A 55 5.13 19.53 2.37
C SER A 55 6.42 20.04 1.71
N ASN A 56 6.69 21.35 1.83
CA ASN A 56 7.91 21.95 1.28
C ASN A 56 9.15 21.55 2.07
N VAL A 57 9.04 21.52 3.40
CA VAL A 57 10.10 21.07 4.31
C VAL A 57 10.41 19.60 4.07
N GLU A 58 9.39 18.75 3.90
CA GLU A 58 9.56 17.33 3.62
C GLU A 58 10.32 17.07 2.32
N MET A 59 10.04 17.81 1.24
CA MET A 59 10.77 17.69 -0.02
C MET A 59 12.25 18.05 0.13
N ILE A 60 12.57 19.07 0.92
CA ILE A 60 13.95 19.51 1.18
C ILE A 60 14.68 18.46 2.03
N LEU A 61 14.03 17.93 3.07
CA LEU A 61 14.60 16.88 3.91
C LEU A 61 14.88 15.61 3.10
N LYS A 62 13.95 15.18 2.23
CA LYS A 62 14.17 14.04 1.31
C LYS A 62 15.34 14.27 0.35
N PHE A 63 15.53 15.50 -0.12
CA PHE A 63 16.66 15.84 -0.98
C PHE A 63 18.01 15.66 -0.24
N PHE A 64 18.13 16.19 0.98
CA PHE A 64 19.36 16.02 1.77
C PHE A 64 19.60 14.58 2.21
N ASP A 65 18.54 13.88 2.62
CA ASP A 65 18.59 12.48 3.04
C ASP A 65 19.14 11.57 1.92
N MET A 66 18.78 11.84 0.66
CA MET A 66 19.34 11.13 -0.49
C MET A 66 20.87 11.27 -0.58
N PHE A 67 21.44 12.46 -0.33
CA PHE A 67 22.89 12.68 -0.37
C PHE A 67 23.63 12.14 0.84
N LEU A 68 23.01 12.20 2.03
CA LEU A 68 23.58 11.62 3.24
C LEU A 68 23.65 10.10 3.10
N LYS A 69 22.58 9.46 2.61
CA LYS A 69 22.54 8.02 2.35
C LYS A 69 23.50 7.57 1.26
N LEU A 70 23.74 8.39 0.24
CA LEU A 70 24.73 8.12 -0.82
C LEU A 70 26.16 7.91 -0.27
N LYS A 71 26.53 8.63 0.79
CA LYS A 71 27.84 8.48 1.44
C LYS A 71 27.96 7.13 2.15
N ASP A 72 26.90 6.69 2.80
CA ASP A 72 26.87 5.40 3.50
C ASP A 72 26.75 4.23 2.51
N LEU A 73 26.05 4.42 1.39
CA LEU A 73 25.96 3.45 0.29
C LEU A 73 27.34 3.23 -0.34
N THR A 74 28.02 4.30 -0.77
CA THR A 74 29.31 4.21 -1.46
C THR A 74 30.45 3.66 -0.59
N SER A 75 30.31 3.74 0.74
CA SER A 75 31.26 3.17 1.70
C SER A 75 30.92 1.73 2.12
N SER A 76 29.74 1.22 1.79
CA SER A 76 29.28 -0.12 2.18
C SER A 76 30.01 -1.24 1.43
N GLU A 77 30.18 -2.40 2.08
CA GLU A 77 30.80 -3.59 1.47
C GLU A 77 30.03 -4.09 0.24
N ALA A 78 28.71 -3.96 0.25
CA ALA A 78 27.85 -4.32 -0.87
C ALA A 78 28.11 -3.45 -2.11
N PHE A 79 28.49 -2.19 -1.94
CA PHE A 79 28.79 -1.29 -3.05
C PHE A 79 30.20 -1.50 -3.61
N LYS A 80 31.16 -1.92 -2.75
CA LYS A 80 32.51 -2.32 -3.18
C LYS A 80 32.54 -3.53 -4.12
N GLU A 81 31.49 -4.36 -4.10
CA GLU A 81 31.34 -5.46 -5.06
C GLU A 81 31.07 -4.95 -6.49
N TYR A 82 30.39 -3.80 -6.62
CA TYR A 82 30.07 -3.18 -7.91
C TYR A 82 31.13 -2.15 -8.36
N ASP A 83 31.88 -1.57 -7.43
CA ASP A 83 33.02 -0.67 -7.70
C ASP A 83 34.28 -1.18 -6.98
N SER A 84 34.81 -2.30 -7.47
CA SER A 84 35.99 -2.97 -6.89
C SER A 84 37.27 -2.15 -6.97
N GLU A 85 37.31 -1.14 -7.84
CA GLU A 85 38.46 -0.26 -8.04
C GLU A 85 38.32 1.11 -7.34
N GLY A 86 37.17 1.38 -6.70
CA GLY A 86 36.89 2.65 -6.01
C GLY A 86 36.91 3.86 -6.93
N LYS A 87 36.60 3.67 -8.22
CA LYS A 87 36.66 4.73 -9.24
C LYS A 87 35.42 5.62 -9.23
N GLY A 88 34.36 5.23 -8.53
CA GLY A 88 33.10 5.95 -8.44
C GLY A 88 32.27 5.92 -9.71
N ILE A 89 32.58 5.00 -10.65
CA ILE A 89 31.90 4.89 -11.93
C ILE A 89 31.01 3.65 -11.88
N ILE A 90 29.70 3.88 -11.80
CA ILE A 90 28.69 2.83 -11.74
C ILE A 90 27.63 3.08 -12.82
N SER A 91 27.14 2.03 -13.47
CA SER A 91 26.03 2.19 -14.41
C SER A 91 24.73 2.49 -13.68
N LYS A 92 23.78 3.16 -14.35
CA LYS A 92 22.45 3.47 -13.79
C LYS A 92 21.74 2.22 -13.23
N LYS A 93 21.91 1.06 -13.89
CA LYS A 93 21.27 -0.21 -13.50
C LYS A 93 21.90 -0.79 -12.22
N GLU A 94 23.22 -0.75 -12.10
CA GLU A 94 23.93 -1.23 -10.91
C GLU A 94 23.68 -0.32 -9.71
N PHE A 95 23.62 0.99 -9.93
CA PHE A 95 23.27 1.95 -8.90
C PHE A 95 21.85 1.73 -8.36
N GLN A 96 20.87 1.49 -9.25
CA GLN A 96 19.51 1.15 -8.84
C GLN A 96 19.46 -0.15 -8.03
N LYS A 97 20.19 -1.19 -8.45
CA LYS A 97 20.23 -2.48 -7.77
C LYS A 97 20.93 -2.41 -6.40
N ALA A 98 22.01 -1.65 -6.30
CA ALA A 98 22.73 -1.41 -5.04
C ALA A 98 21.86 -0.61 -4.05
N MET A 99 21.11 0.39 -4.55
CA MET A 99 20.13 1.12 -3.76
C MET A 99 18.99 0.20 -3.29
N GLU A 100 18.40 -0.63 -4.17
CA GLU A 100 17.33 -1.58 -3.84
C GLU A 100 17.70 -2.55 -2.70
N GLY A 101 18.93 -3.08 -2.71
CA GLY A 101 19.41 -3.96 -1.64
C GLY A 101 19.58 -3.28 -0.28
N GLN A 102 19.84 -1.96 -0.27
CA GLN A 102 19.96 -1.17 0.95
C GLN A 102 18.62 -0.60 1.45
N TRP A 103 17.65 -0.35 0.55
CA TRP A 103 16.29 0.05 0.92
C TRP A 103 15.67 -0.96 1.90
N ASP A 104 15.92 -2.27 1.70
CA ASP A 104 15.42 -3.32 2.59
C ASP A 104 16.04 -3.30 4.01
N ARG A 105 17.25 -2.73 4.18
CA ARG A 105 17.90 -2.56 5.51
C ARG A 105 17.61 -1.22 6.19
N LEU A 106 17.31 -0.18 5.42
CA LEU A 106 17.15 1.21 5.90
C LEU A 106 15.70 1.61 6.22
N VAL A 107 14.71 0.80 5.84
CA VAL A 107 13.28 1.03 6.15
C VAL A 107 12.96 0.97 7.66
N ILE A 108 13.91 0.54 8.49
CA ILE A 108 13.72 0.41 9.95
C ILE A 108 13.81 1.77 10.69
N ASN A 109 14.36 2.83 10.09
CA ASN A 109 14.76 4.05 10.85
C ASN A 109 14.04 5.36 10.50
N THR A 110 12.95 5.37 9.73
CA THR A 110 12.14 6.58 9.51
C THR A 110 10.73 6.43 10.11
N PRO A 111 10.31 7.30 11.04
CA PRO A 111 8.97 7.24 11.66
C PRO A 111 7.86 7.74 10.73
N SER A 112 8.17 8.16 9.50
CA SER A 112 7.19 8.48 8.47
C SER A 112 7.07 7.34 7.45
N PHE A 113 5.98 6.58 7.62
CA PHE A 113 5.34 5.69 6.65
C PHE A 113 5.93 5.73 5.23
N PRO A 114 6.61 4.68 4.76
CA PRO A 114 6.76 4.45 3.33
C PRO A 114 5.54 3.65 2.83
N ASN A 115 4.80 4.23 1.89
CA ASN A 115 3.75 3.57 1.08
C ASN A 115 4.16 2.20 0.49
N ASN A 116 5.45 1.85 0.54
CA ASN A 116 6.03 0.64 -0.02
C ASN A 116 6.04 -0.56 0.98
N TYR A 117 5.76 -0.36 2.27
CA TYR A 117 5.73 -1.47 3.25
C TYR A 117 4.38 -2.22 3.22
N TRP A 118 3.29 -1.50 2.99
CA TRP A 118 1.98 -2.07 2.65
C TRP A 118 2.09 -3.00 1.42
N ASP A 119 3.00 -2.67 0.51
CA ASP A 119 3.28 -3.37 -0.74
C ASP A 119 3.92 -4.75 -0.58
N LYS A 120 4.76 -4.96 0.45
CA LYS A 120 5.60 -6.18 0.52
C LYS A 120 4.97 -7.29 1.35
N PHE A 121 4.35 -6.93 2.47
CA PHE A 121 3.81 -7.91 3.42
C PHE A 121 2.34 -8.22 3.15
N VAL A 122 1.52 -7.17 3.02
CA VAL A 122 0.08 -7.30 2.77
C VAL A 122 -0.17 -7.76 1.34
N LYS A 123 0.47 -7.20 0.31
CA LYS A 123 0.18 -7.65 -1.07
C LYS A 123 0.50 -9.12 -1.30
N ARG A 124 1.59 -9.69 -0.76
CA ARG A 124 1.92 -11.09 -1.09
C ARG A 124 0.90 -12.07 -0.50
N LYS A 125 0.45 -11.83 0.73
CA LYS A 125 -0.60 -12.63 1.36
C LYS A 125 -1.95 -12.34 0.70
N LEU A 126 -2.31 -11.07 0.55
CA LEU A 126 -3.60 -10.61 0.03
C LEU A 126 -3.79 -10.98 -1.45
N VAL A 127 -2.75 -10.93 -2.29
CA VAL A 127 -2.80 -11.39 -3.69
C VAL A 127 -3.05 -12.91 -3.77
N LEU A 128 -2.43 -13.70 -2.88
CA LEU A 128 -2.71 -15.13 -2.82
C LEU A 128 -4.15 -15.41 -2.34
N THR A 129 -4.63 -14.67 -1.34
CA THR A 129 -5.99 -14.83 -0.82
C THR A 129 -7.05 -14.41 -1.85
N VAL A 130 -6.84 -13.28 -2.53
CA VAL A 130 -7.73 -12.79 -3.61
C VAL A 130 -7.65 -13.71 -4.83
N GLY A 131 -6.47 -14.25 -5.15
CA GLY A 131 -6.30 -15.25 -6.19
C GLY A 131 -7.06 -16.55 -5.89
N LEU A 132 -6.99 -17.03 -4.64
CA LEU A 132 -7.78 -18.19 -4.19
C LEU A 132 -9.29 -17.90 -4.28
N LEU A 133 -9.72 -16.70 -3.89
CA LEU A 133 -11.12 -16.28 -4.02
C LEU A 133 -11.59 -16.31 -5.47
N ALA A 134 -10.81 -15.76 -6.41
CA ALA A 134 -11.14 -15.79 -7.83
C ALA A 134 -11.28 -17.24 -8.36
N VAL A 135 -10.40 -18.15 -7.94
CA VAL A 135 -10.46 -19.57 -8.32
C VAL A 135 -11.70 -20.26 -7.76
N VAL A 136 -12.02 -20.06 -6.48
CA VAL A 136 -13.20 -20.65 -5.85
C VAL A 136 -14.48 -20.15 -6.52
N VAL A 137 -14.60 -18.84 -6.70
CA VAL A 137 -15.76 -18.24 -7.38
C VAL A 137 -15.90 -18.77 -8.81
N TYR A 138 -14.79 -18.95 -9.54
CA TYR A 138 -14.81 -19.52 -10.88
C TYR A 138 -15.37 -20.96 -10.91
N LEU A 139 -14.99 -21.82 -9.94
CA LEU A 139 -15.55 -23.17 -9.83
C LEU A 139 -17.06 -23.14 -9.60
N TYR A 140 -17.55 -22.24 -8.75
CA TYR A 140 -18.98 -22.03 -8.54
C TYR A 140 -19.68 -21.54 -9.82
N THR A 141 -19.06 -20.62 -10.58
CA THR A 141 -19.59 -20.17 -11.88
C THR A 141 -19.67 -21.31 -12.89
N VAL A 142 -18.68 -22.21 -12.97
CA VAL A 142 -18.73 -23.38 -13.87
C VAL A 142 -19.93 -24.25 -13.53
N VAL A 143 -20.15 -24.53 -12.25
CA VAL A 143 -21.30 -25.34 -11.79
C VAL A 143 -22.62 -24.62 -12.10
N ALA A 144 -22.70 -23.31 -11.81
CA ALA A 144 -23.88 -22.51 -12.11
C ALA A 144 -24.21 -22.49 -13.61
N PHE A 145 -23.21 -22.29 -14.46
CA PHE A 145 -23.37 -22.23 -15.91
C PHE A 145 -23.84 -23.55 -16.52
N ASN A 146 -23.39 -24.69 -15.98
CA ASN A 146 -23.77 -26.01 -16.50
C ASN A 146 -25.12 -26.51 -15.97
N PHE A 147 -25.44 -26.25 -14.70
CA PHE A 147 -26.60 -26.88 -14.03
C PHE A 147 -27.71 -25.91 -13.65
N PHE A 148 -27.37 -24.64 -13.38
CA PHE A 148 -28.30 -23.67 -12.78
C PHE A 148 -28.57 -22.45 -13.66
N ARG A 149 -28.13 -22.43 -14.93
CA ARG A 149 -28.23 -21.28 -15.84
C ARG A 149 -29.65 -20.69 -15.92
N LYS A 150 -30.68 -21.54 -15.87
CA LYS A 150 -32.10 -21.12 -15.93
C LYS A 150 -32.52 -20.18 -14.80
N PHE A 151 -31.90 -20.26 -13.62
CA PHE A 151 -32.25 -19.45 -12.44
C PHE A 151 -31.65 -18.03 -12.47
N TYR A 152 -30.81 -17.74 -13.47
CA TYR A 152 -30.15 -16.44 -13.65
C TYR A 152 -30.86 -15.55 -14.67
N ASN A 153 -32.06 -15.95 -15.09
CA ASN A 153 -32.94 -15.11 -15.88
C ASN A 153 -33.81 -14.31 -14.93
N LYS A 154 -33.70 -12.98 -14.93
CA LYS A 154 -34.53 -12.10 -14.10
C LYS A 154 -35.41 -11.26 -15.02
N SER A 155 -36.32 -11.92 -15.74
CA SER A 155 -37.22 -11.24 -16.67
C SER A 155 -38.43 -10.70 -15.91
N GLU A 156 -38.47 -9.38 -15.68
CA GLU A 156 -39.67 -8.70 -15.18
C GLU A 156 -40.67 -8.37 -16.31
N ASP A 157 -40.21 -8.30 -17.57
CA ASP A 157 -41.02 -8.06 -18.78
C ASP A 157 -40.77 -9.16 -19.84
N GLU A 158 -41.82 -9.63 -20.52
CA GLU A 158 -41.75 -10.67 -21.58
C GLU A 158 -40.91 -10.26 -22.81
N ASP A 159 -40.61 -8.96 -22.96
CA ASP A 159 -39.95 -8.39 -24.14
C ASP A 159 -38.44 -8.09 -23.95
N GLU A 160 -37.91 -8.11 -22.72
CA GLU A 160 -36.46 -7.91 -22.45
C GLU A 160 -35.90 -8.95 -21.46
N PRO A 161 -35.30 -10.04 -21.95
CA PRO A 161 -34.70 -11.04 -21.06
C PRO A 161 -33.40 -10.48 -20.43
N ASP A 162 -33.45 -10.14 -19.14
CA ASP A 162 -32.27 -9.73 -18.36
C ASP A 162 -31.51 -10.98 -17.86
N MET A 163 -30.85 -11.66 -18.79
CA MET A 163 -30.04 -12.84 -18.51
C MET A 163 -28.69 -12.43 -17.93
N LYS A 164 -28.48 -12.66 -16.63
CA LYS A 164 -27.22 -12.32 -15.94
C LYS A 164 -26.09 -13.33 -16.19
N CYS A 165 -26.40 -14.50 -16.71
CA CYS A 165 -25.47 -15.61 -16.92
C CYS A 165 -25.55 -16.19 -18.35
N ASP A 166 -25.43 -15.32 -19.36
CA ASP A 166 -25.44 -15.74 -20.77
C ASP A 166 -24.11 -16.29 -21.26
N ASP A 167 -23.06 -15.51 -21.02
CA ASP A 167 -21.68 -15.88 -21.30
C ASP A 167 -20.98 -16.25 -20.00
N MET A 168 -20.00 -17.13 -20.11
CA MET A 168 -19.21 -17.55 -18.94
C MET A 168 -18.50 -16.38 -18.25
N MET A 169 -18.07 -15.37 -19.03
CA MET A 169 -17.46 -14.15 -18.50
C MET A 169 -18.46 -13.31 -17.71
N THR A 170 -19.66 -13.07 -18.27
CA THR A 170 -20.72 -12.29 -17.63
C THR A 170 -21.18 -12.97 -16.35
N CYS A 171 -21.36 -14.30 -16.39
CA CYS A 171 -21.72 -15.10 -15.23
C CYS A 171 -20.64 -15.04 -14.14
N TYR A 172 -19.36 -15.11 -14.51
CA TYR A 172 -18.25 -14.99 -13.56
C TYR A 172 -18.20 -13.60 -12.91
N LEU A 173 -18.34 -12.54 -13.71
CA LEU A 173 -18.37 -11.16 -13.21
C LEU A 173 -19.58 -10.94 -12.28
N PHE A 174 -20.74 -11.52 -12.59
CA PHE A 174 -21.91 -11.48 -11.72
C PHE A 174 -21.63 -12.13 -10.35
N HIS A 175 -21.09 -13.35 -10.34
CA HIS A 175 -20.74 -14.04 -9.08
C HIS A 175 -19.67 -13.29 -8.28
N MET A 176 -18.67 -12.69 -8.96
CA MET A 176 -17.60 -11.96 -8.32
C MET A 176 -18.04 -10.59 -7.77
N TYR A 177 -18.89 -9.87 -8.49
CA TYR A 177 -19.28 -8.49 -8.16
C TYR A 177 -20.51 -8.43 -7.27
N VAL A 178 -21.58 -9.11 -7.67
CA VAL A 178 -22.86 -9.13 -6.94
C VAL A 178 -22.79 -10.18 -5.84
N GLY A 179 -22.37 -11.40 -6.17
CA GLY A 179 -22.35 -12.53 -5.22
C GLY A 179 -21.50 -12.28 -3.97
N VAL A 180 -20.33 -11.64 -4.09
CA VAL A 180 -19.45 -11.33 -2.94
C VAL A 180 -19.94 -10.11 -2.14
N ARG A 181 -20.74 -9.23 -2.73
CA ARG A 181 -21.25 -8.01 -2.09
C ARG A 181 -22.58 -8.24 -1.38
N ALA A 182 -23.42 -9.10 -1.93
CA ALA A 182 -24.70 -9.46 -1.34
C ALA A 182 -24.46 -10.13 0.02
N GLY A 183 -25.16 -9.63 1.05
CA GLY A 183 -24.96 -10.06 2.43
C GLY A 183 -25.29 -11.53 2.66
N GLY A 184 -26.30 -12.08 1.98
CA GLY A 184 -26.66 -13.50 2.01
C GLY A 184 -26.05 -14.33 0.87
N GLY A 185 -25.15 -13.74 0.08
CA GLY A 185 -24.54 -14.39 -1.08
C GLY A 185 -25.42 -14.37 -2.31
N ILE A 186 -25.19 -15.30 -3.24
CA ILE A 186 -25.81 -15.25 -4.57
C ILE A 186 -27.29 -15.63 -4.60
N GLY A 187 -27.77 -16.37 -3.59
CA GLY A 187 -29.18 -16.76 -3.46
C GLY A 187 -30.13 -15.57 -3.31
N ASP A 188 -29.66 -14.43 -2.79
CA ASP A 188 -30.47 -13.21 -2.61
C ASP A 188 -30.81 -12.51 -3.94
N GLU A 189 -30.04 -12.78 -4.99
CA GLU A 189 -30.04 -11.98 -6.22
C GLU A 189 -30.66 -12.71 -7.42
N ILE A 190 -30.73 -14.03 -7.32
CA ILE A 190 -31.32 -14.93 -8.33
C ILE A 190 -32.74 -15.35 -7.91
N GLU A 191 -33.49 -16.00 -8.81
CA GLU A 191 -34.87 -16.40 -8.53
C GLU A 191 -34.98 -17.53 -7.50
N ASP A 192 -36.09 -17.53 -6.73
CA ASP A 192 -36.36 -18.54 -5.71
C ASP A 192 -36.42 -19.97 -6.29
N PRO A 193 -35.78 -20.96 -5.65
CA PRO A 193 -35.74 -22.34 -6.16
C PRO A 193 -37.04 -23.13 -5.98
N ALA A 194 -38.06 -22.54 -5.36
CA ALA A 194 -39.26 -23.23 -4.90
C ALA A 194 -40.06 -23.83 -6.08
N GLY A 195 -40.25 -25.15 -6.05
CA GLY A 195 -41.07 -25.85 -7.06
C GLY A 195 -40.29 -26.38 -8.26
N ASP A 196 -38.96 -26.29 -8.27
CA ASP A 196 -38.10 -26.87 -9.30
C ASP A 196 -37.57 -28.27 -8.92
N PRO A 197 -37.41 -29.23 -9.87
CA PRO A 197 -36.81 -30.53 -9.57
C PRO A 197 -35.40 -30.47 -8.96
N TYR A 198 -34.67 -29.36 -9.17
CA TYR A 198 -33.33 -29.13 -8.64
C TYR A 198 -33.29 -28.27 -7.37
N GLU A 199 -34.44 -28.04 -6.71
CA GLU A 199 -34.58 -27.19 -5.52
C GLU A 199 -33.53 -27.51 -4.43
N ILE A 200 -33.40 -28.79 -4.05
CA ILE A 200 -32.45 -29.22 -3.02
C ILE A 200 -31.01 -28.92 -3.44
N TYR A 201 -30.66 -29.17 -4.70
CA TYR A 201 -29.33 -28.90 -5.22
C TYR A 201 -29.03 -27.40 -5.25
N ARG A 202 -30.04 -26.57 -5.53
CA ARG A 202 -29.90 -25.11 -5.52
C ARG A 202 -29.72 -24.56 -4.10
N ILE A 203 -30.49 -25.05 -3.13
CA ILE A 203 -30.35 -24.67 -1.72
C ILE A 203 -28.95 -25.03 -1.20
N VAL A 204 -28.44 -26.23 -1.50
CA VAL A 204 -27.09 -26.64 -1.11
C VAL A 204 -26.03 -25.76 -1.78
N PHE A 205 -26.23 -25.40 -3.05
CA PHE A 205 -25.33 -24.49 -3.77
C PHE A 205 -25.26 -23.12 -3.08
N ASP A 206 -26.39 -22.53 -2.71
CA ASP A 206 -26.45 -21.21 -2.06
C ASP A 206 -25.84 -21.21 -0.66
N ILE A 207 -26.15 -22.23 0.15
CA ILE A 207 -25.58 -22.37 1.51
C ILE A 207 -24.06 -22.53 1.44
N THR A 208 -23.56 -23.35 0.52
CA THR A 208 -22.11 -23.57 0.40
C THR A 208 -21.40 -22.33 -0.12
N PHE A 209 -21.99 -21.61 -1.08
CA PHE A 209 -21.45 -20.34 -1.54
C PHE A 209 -21.37 -19.31 -0.40
N PHE A 210 -22.44 -19.13 0.37
CA PHE A 210 -22.46 -18.23 1.51
C PHE A 210 -21.39 -18.58 2.56
N PHE A 211 -21.30 -19.84 2.96
CA PHE A 211 -20.35 -20.26 4.00
C PHE A 211 -18.89 -20.15 3.54
N PHE A 212 -18.55 -20.65 2.34
CA PHE A 212 -17.17 -20.66 1.87
C PHE A 212 -16.71 -19.29 1.36
N VAL A 213 -17.54 -18.58 0.59
CA VAL A 213 -17.12 -17.33 -0.06
C VAL A 213 -17.36 -16.11 0.83
N ILE A 214 -18.48 -16.04 1.53
CA ILE A 214 -18.79 -14.87 2.36
C ILE A 214 -18.18 -15.05 3.75
N VAL A 215 -18.54 -16.11 4.49
CA VAL A 215 -18.12 -16.27 5.88
C VAL A 215 -16.61 -16.52 5.99
N ILE A 216 -16.07 -17.55 5.32
CA ILE A 216 -14.66 -17.92 5.48
C ILE A 216 -13.73 -16.90 4.84
N LEU A 217 -13.95 -16.50 3.58
CA LEU A 217 -12.99 -15.63 2.89
C LEU A 217 -13.01 -14.19 3.42
N LEU A 218 -14.18 -13.62 3.76
CA LEU A 218 -14.20 -12.28 4.38
C LEU A 218 -13.59 -12.30 5.77
N ALA A 219 -13.80 -13.36 6.56
CA ALA A 219 -13.14 -13.52 7.86
C ALA A 219 -11.61 -13.62 7.73
N ILE A 220 -11.09 -14.31 6.70
CA ILE A 220 -9.65 -14.37 6.43
C ILE A 220 -9.11 -12.99 6.03
N ILE A 221 -9.79 -12.25 5.16
CA ILE A 221 -9.35 -10.91 4.74
C ILE A 221 -9.34 -9.95 5.93
N GLN A 222 -10.41 -9.93 6.73
CA GLN A 222 -10.48 -9.11 7.94
C GLN A 222 -9.43 -9.54 8.96
N GLY A 223 -9.23 -10.85 9.14
CA GLY A 223 -8.19 -11.41 10.00
C GLY A 223 -6.79 -10.97 9.61
N LEU A 224 -6.44 -11.03 8.31
CA LEU A 224 -5.14 -10.57 7.80
C LEU A 224 -4.93 -9.06 7.98
N ILE A 225 -6.00 -8.25 7.86
CA ILE A 225 -5.94 -6.81 8.09
C ILE A 225 -5.69 -6.52 9.58
N ILE A 226 -6.40 -7.20 10.47
CA ILE A 226 -6.25 -7.05 11.93
C ILE A 226 -4.85 -7.50 12.37
N ASP A 227 -4.39 -8.64 11.87
CA ASP A 227 -3.05 -9.17 12.14
C ASP A 227 -1.96 -8.18 11.71
N ALA A 228 -2.08 -7.61 10.51
CA ALA A 228 -1.15 -6.59 10.02
C ALA A 228 -1.18 -5.30 10.87
N PHE A 229 -2.34 -4.83 11.31
CA PHE A 229 -2.44 -3.69 12.21
C PHE A 229 -1.92 -3.99 13.62
N GLY A 230 -2.09 -5.23 14.08
CA GLY A 230 -1.53 -5.72 15.35
C GLY A 230 -0.01 -5.70 15.33
N GLU A 231 0.62 -6.30 14.31
CA GLU A 231 2.07 -6.32 14.16
C GLU A 231 2.67 -4.91 14.07
N LEU A 232 2.00 -4.00 13.34
CA LEU A 232 2.43 -2.59 13.25
C LEU A 232 2.39 -1.88 14.60
N ARG A 233 1.37 -2.16 15.42
CA ARG A 233 1.26 -1.57 16.75
C ARG A 233 2.36 -2.09 17.68
N ASP A 234 2.61 -3.39 17.66
CA ASP A 234 3.64 -4.02 18.48
C ASP A 234 5.05 -3.49 18.13
N GLN A 235 5.33 -3.28 16.84
CA GLN A 235 6.59 -2.66 16.39
C GLN A 235 6.75 -1.22 16.88
N GLN A 236 5.68 -0.42 16.91
CA GLN A 236 5.74 0.94 17.43
C GLN A 236 5.98 0.98 18.94
N GLU A 237 5.33 0.08 19.69
CA GLU A 237 5.55 -0.04 21.14
C GLU A 237 7.01 -0.48 21.43
N GLN A 238 7.55 -1.44 20.68
CA GLN A 238 8.94 -1.90 20.85
C GLN A 238 9.98 -0.80 20.56
N VAL A 239 9.80 -0.04 19.47
CA VAL A 239 10.70 1.08 19.15
C VAL A 239 10.65 2.17 20.22
N LYS A 240 9.48 2.40 20.81
CA LYS A 240 9.32 3.35 21.91
C LYS A 240 10.06 2.88 23.17
N GLU A 241 9.92 1.61 23.55
CA GLU A 241 10.64 1.03 24.70
C GLU A 241 12.17 1.06 24.50
N ASP A 242 12.66 0.72 23.31
CA ASP A 242 14.10 0.75 22.99
C ASP A 242 14.70 2.17 23.07
N MET A 243 13.92 3.21 22.76
CA MET A 243 14.34 4.61 22.94
C MET A 243 14.39 5.01 24.41
N GLU A 244 13.45 4.53 25.23
CA GLU A 244 13.41 4.82 26.67
C GLU A 244 14.53 4.10 27.45
N VAL A 245 14.93 2.89 27.01
CA VAL A 245 16.01 2.11 27.65
C VAL A 245 17.41 2.62 27.29
N ARG A 246 17.59 3.28 26.14
CA ARG A 246 18.89 3.83 25.70
C ARG A 246 19.15 5.29 26.11
N SER A 247 18.23 5.92 26.85
CA SER A 247 18.33 7.27 27.40
C SER A 247 18.78 7.23 28.86
#